data_AF-A0A4Z2HHX7-F1
#
_entry.id   AF-A0A4Z2HHX7-F1
#
_cell.length_a   1.000
_cell.length_b   1.000
_cell.length_c   1.000
_cell.angle_alpha   90.00
_cell.angle_beta   90.00
_cell.angle_gamma   90.00
#
_symmetry.space_group_name_H-M   'P 1'
#
loop_
_entity.id
_entity.type
_entity.pdbx_description
1 polymer ?
#
loop_
_entity_poly.entity_id
_entity_poly.type
_entity_poly.pdbx_seq_one_letter_code
_entity_poly.pdbx_strand_id
1 'polypeptide(L)'
;MSRTTFFEVRILDAKTKEQLCFLDKEKSLRDEEVLQNLPVGTTATMFFRDLGPQLGWTMVFLAECIGPLLTYLLFYFRVPCIYSHEYALTSSPHPVVRRAFACHTFHYMKRLIETIFVHRFSHGTLPLGTIVRMTIWAKGKHRAYSREFKHYPSLRMAIIPLIL
;
A
#
# COMPACT_ATOMS: atom_id res chain seq x y z
N MET A 1 -18.99 8.63 -4.56
CA MET A 1 -18.58 10.03 -4.26
C MET A 1 -18.09 10.08 -2.82
N SER A 2 -16.80 10.34 -2.60
CA SER A 2 -16.28 10.54 -1.25
C SER A 2 -16.67 11.94 -0.79
N ARG A 3 -17.55 12.07 0.22
CA ARG A 3 -17.79 13.36 0.88
C ARG A 3 -16.47 13.74 1.57
N THR A 4 -15.77 14.72 0.99
CA THR A 4 -14.56 15.26 1.60
C THR A 4 -15.02 16.20 2.72
N THR A 5 -14.70 15.86 3.96
CA THR A 5 -14.92 16.72 5.12
C THR A 5 -13.74 17.66 5.29
N PHE A 6 -14.03 18.94 5.45
CA PHE A 6 -13.03 19.96 5.77
C PHE A 6 -13.26 20.39 7.21
N PHE A 7 -12.21 20.30 8.02
CA PHE A 7 -12.23 20.83 9.37
C PHE A 7 -11.56 22.19 9.36
N GLU A 8 -12.26 23.21 9.84
CA GLU A 8 -11.72 24.55 10.02
C GLU A 8 -11.17 24.67 11.43
N VAL A 9 -9.86 24.90 11.56
CA VAL A 9 -9.23 25.20 12.85
C VAL A 9 -8.81 26.65 12.84
N ARG A 10 -9.47 27.46 13.67
CA ARG A 10 -9.15 28.88 13.89
C ARG A 10 -8.25 28.98 15.11
N ILE A 11 -7.04 29.51 14.95
CA ILE A 11 -6.20 29.93 16.07
C ILE A 11 -6.52 31.39 16.34
N LEU A 12 -7.08 31.69 17.52
CA LEU A 12 -7.48 33.04 17.92
C LEU A 12 -6.33 33.72 18.68
N ASP A 13 -6.21 35.03 18.52
CA ASP A 13 -5.31 35.84 19.33
C ASP A 13 -5.72 35.78 20.81
N ALA A 14 -4.76 35.51 21.70
CA ALA A 14 -5.02 35.29 23.12
C ALA A 14 -5.54 36.54 23.86
N LYS A 15 -5.34 37.75 23.30
CA LYS A 15 -5.78 39.02 23.90
C LYS A 15 -7.05 39.57 23.27
N THR A 16 -7.19 39.51 21.94
CA THR A 16 -8.34 40.14 21.24
C THR A 16 -9.43 39.17 20.85
N LYS A 17 -9.16 37.85 20.82
CA LYS A 17 -10.07 36.82 20.30
C LYS A 17 -10.58 37.09 18.87
N GLU A 18 -9.93 37.95 18.11
CA GLU A 18 -10.33 38.30 16.74
C GLU A 18 -9.60 37.45 15.70
N GLN A 19 -10.24 37.23 14.55
CA GLN A 19 -9.75 36.39 13.47
C GLN A 19 -9.24 37.25 12.31
N LEU A 20 -7.94 37.19 12.01
CA LEU A 20 -7.30 38.01 10.99
C LEU A 20 -6.46 37.14 10.04
N CYS A 21 -7.09 36.62 8.99
CA CYS A 21 -6.54 36.22 7.67
C CYS A 21 -7.19 34.92 7.15
N PHE A 22 -7.77 34.98 5.95
CA PHE A 22 -8.30 33.84 5.21
C PHE A 22 -7.21 33.31 4.27
N LEU A 23 -6.70 32.11 4.53
CA LEU A 23 -5.87 31.38 3.56
C LEU A 23 -6.80 30.76 2.52
N ASP A 24 -6.48 30.99 1.24
CA ASP A 24 -7.30 30.53 0.12
C ASP A 24 -7.33 29.00 0.06
N LYS A 25 -8.54 28.43 -0.06
CA LYS A 25 -8.82 27.00 0.16
C LYS A 25 -8.28 26.08 -0.94
N GLU A 26 -7.67 26.65 -1.98
CA GLU A 26 -7.47 26.00 -3.28
C GLU A 26 -6.16 25.18 -3.41
N LYS A 27 -5.11 25.49 -2.65
CA LYS A 27 -3.82 24.79 -2.75
C LYS A 27 -3.33 24.26 -1.41
N SER A 28 -3.01 22.96 -1.39
CA SER A 28 -2.26 22.33 -0.31
C SER A 28 -0.87 22.97 -0.24
N LEU A 29 -0.45 23.33 0.98
CA LEU A 29 0.96 23.60 1.28
C LEU A 29 1.80 22.36 0.95
N ARG A 30 3.03 22.60 0.50
CA ARG A 30 4.01 21.54 0.29
C ARG A 30 4.73 21.23 1.62
N ASP A 31 5.21 20.00 1.77
CA ASP A 31 5.86 19.56 3.02
C ASP A 31 7.16 20.34 3.32
N GLU A 32 7.75 20.97 2.30
CA GLU A 32 8.98 21.77 2.42
C GLU A 32 8.72 23.26 2.77
N GLU A 33 7.47 23.71 2.74
CA GLU A 33 7.13 25.10 3.02
C GLU A 33 6.99 25.34 4.54
N VAL A 34 8.01 25.99 5.11
CA VAL A 34 7.99 26.42 6.51
C VAL A 34 7.01 27.58 6.66
N LEU A 35 6.07 27.46 7.59
CA LEU A 35 5.01 28.45 7.87
C LEU A 35 5.52 29.89 8.06
N GLN A 36 6.77 30.05 8.53
CA GLN A 36 7.41 31.35 8.74
C GLN A 36 7.75 32.10 7.45
N ASN A 37 7.88 31.39 6.32
CA ASN A 37 8.23 31.97 5.02
C ASN A 37 7.00 32.35 4.18
N LEU A 38 5.79 32.01 4.63
CA LEU A 38 4.57 32.42 3.96
C LEU A 38 4.19 33.84 4.38
N PRO A 39 3.55 34.62 3.50
CA PRO A 39 3.04 35.96 3.81
C PRO A 39 1.76 35.89 4.68
N VAL A 40 1.85 35.11 5.76
CA VAL A 40 0.81 35.02 6.79
C VAL A 40 1.19 36.03 7.85
N GLY A 41 0.23 36.85 8.30
CA GLY A 41 0.45 37.74 9.44
C GLY A 41 0.66 36.94 10.74
N THR A 42 0.45 37.58 11.89
CA THR A 42 0.55 36.94 13.22
C THR A 42 -0.45 35.77 13.43
N THR A 43 -1.41 35.58 12.50
CA THR A 43 -2.54 34.65 12.63
C THR A 43 -2.71 33.82 11.34
N ALA A 44 -2.84 32.50 11.46
CA ALA A 44 -3.03 31.57 10.34
C ALA A 44 -4.34 30.77 10.49
N THR A 45 -5.19 30.78 9.46
CA THR A 45 -6.36 29.87 9.37
C THR A 45 -5.94 28.62 8.61
N MET A 46 -5.98 27.45 9.25
CA MET A 46 -5.60 26.17 8.64
C MET A 46 -6.84 25.33 8.31
N PHE A 47 -6.94 24.88 7.07
CA PHE A 47 -7.96 23.93 6.63
C PHE A 47 -7.36 22.52 6.58
N PHE A 48 -7.85 21.62 7.43
CA PHE A 48 -7.47 20.22 7.37
C PHE A 48 -8.45 19.47 6.48
N ARG A 49 -7.92 18.82 5.44
CA ARG A 49 -8.67 17.90 4.60
C ARG A 49 -8.54 16.50 5.20
N ASP A 50 -9.66 15.91 5.58
CA ASP A 50 -9.65 14.50 5.96
C ASP A 50 -9.55 13.63 4.71
N LEU A 51 -8.44 12.92 4.59
CA LEU A 51 -8.13 11.99 3.50
C LEU A 51 -8.64 10.57 3.81
N GLY A 52 -9.15 10.34 5.03
CA GLY A 52 -9.58 9.04 5.52
C GLY A 52 -8.40 8.11 5.85
N PRO A 53 -8.67 6.80 6.03
CA PRO A 53 -7.66 5.80 6.34
C PRO A 53 -6.58 5.71 5.25
N GLN A 54 -5.32 5.85 5.67
CA GLN A 54 -4.15 5.87 4.80
C GLN A 54 -3.16 4.80 5.23
N LEU A 55 -2.57 4.10 4.26
CA LEU A 55 -1.45 3.18 4.48
C LEU A 55 -0.16 3.81 3.97
N GLY A 56 0.93 3.63 4.70
CA GLY A 56 2.25 4.07 4.22
C GLY A 56 2.69 3.30 2.98
N TRP A 57 3.30 3.96 2.00
CA TRP A 57 3.83 3.28 0.82
C TRP A 57 4.89 2.24 1.15
N THR A 58 5.72 2.48 2.17
CA THR A 58 6.67 1.48 2.67
C THR A 58 5.98 0.18 3.09
N MET A 59 4.84 0.25 3.78
CA MET A 59 4.09 -0.95 4.18
C MET A 59 3.53 -1.70 2.97
N VAL A 60 3.05 -0.97 1.96
CA VAL A 60 2.52 -1.54 0.71
C VAL A 60 3.62 -2.30 -0.03
N PHE A 61 4.78 -1.69 -0.22
CA PHE A 61 5.92 -2.31 -0.90
C PHE A 61 6.49 -3.51 -0.12
N LEU A 62 6.56 -3.40 1.21
CA LEU A 62 6.97 -4.53 2.05
C LEU A 62 6.00 -5.70 1.92
N ALA A 63 4.69 -5.46 1.98
CA ALA A 63 3.68 -6.50 1.81
C ALA A 63 3.78 -7.16 0.42
N GLU A 64 4.01 -6.38 -0.64
CA GLU A 64 4.21 -6.89 -2.00
C GLU A 64 5.47 -7.76 -2.13
N CYS A 65 6.52 -7.49 -1.36
CA CYS A 65 7.74 -8.30 -1.36
C CYS A 65 7.64 -9.54 -0.46
N ILE A 66 6.95 -9.42 0.68
CA ILE A 66 6.73 -10.50 1.64
C ILE A 66 5.80 -11.56 1.04
N GLY A 67 4.76 -11.16 0.29
CA GLY A 67 3.78 -12.06 -0.31
C GLY A 67 4.42 -13.21 -1.10
N PRO A 68 5.15 -12.95 -2.19
CA PRO A 68 5.79 -13.98 -2.99
C PRO A 68 6.81 -14.82 -2.21
N LEU A 69 7.55 -14.20 -1.28
CA LEU A 69 8.50 -14.91 -0.43
C LEU A 69 7.78 -15.95 0.46
N LEU A 70 6.72 -15.54 1.15
CA LEU A 70 5.91 -16.44 1.99
C LEU A 70 5.20 -17.49 1.15
N THR A 71 4.58 -17.11 0.02
CA THR A 71 3.92 -18.06 -0.87
C THR A 71 4.88 -19.16 -1.30
N TYR A 72 6.09 -18.82 -1.76
CA TYR A 72 7.07 -19.83 -2.17
C TYR A 72 7.55 -20.69 -1.00
N LEU A 73 7.80 -20.10 0.17
CA LEU A 73 8.16 -20.84 1.39
C LEU A 73 7.09 -21.86 1.79
N LEU A 74 5.81 -21.48 1.77
CA LEU A 74 4.69 -22.35 2.10
C LEU A 74 4.63 -23.59 1.18
N PHE A 75 4.85 -23.40 -0.13
CA PHE A 75 4.89 -24.51 -1.09
C PHE A 75 6.16 -25.35 -0.98
N TYR A 76 7.31 -24.73 -0.69
CA TYR A 76 8.58 -25.45 -0.51
C TYR A 76 8.54 -26.39 0.71
N PHE A 77 8.04 -25.89 1.85
CA PHE A 77 7.92 -26.67 3.08
C PHE A 77 6.70 -27.60 3.12
N ARG A 78 5.84 -27.55 2.09
CA ARG A 78 4.65 -28.40 1.96
C ARG A 78 3.81 -28.40 3.23
N VAL A 79 3.38 -27.21 3.65
CA VAL A 79 2.65 -27.03 4.91
C VAL A 79 1.40 -27.93 4.96
N PRO A 80 1.10 -28.57 6.11
CA PRO A 80 0.03 -29.57 6.23
C PRO A 80 -1.38 -29.06 5.87
N CYS A 81 -1.58 -27.75 5.84
CA CYS A 81 -2.85 -27.13 5.44
C CYS A 81 -3.11 -27.23 3.93
N ILE A 82 -2.06 -27.43 3.11
CA ILE A 82 -2.14 -27.48 1.64
C ILE A 82 -1.79 -28.87 1.13
N TYR A 83 -0.86 -29.56 1.79
CA TYR A 83 -0.38 -30.88 1.38
C TYR A 83 -0.84 -31.96 2.36
N SER A 84 -1.09 -33.17 1.84
CA SER A 84 -1.41 -34.33 2.67
C SER A 84 -0.32 -34.59 3.71
N HIS A 85 -0.72 -35.04 4.90
CA HIS A 85 0.17 -35.26 6.06
C HIS A 85 1.37 -36.17 5.76
N GLU A 86 1.27 -37.05 4.76
CA GLU A 86 2.34 -37.94 4.31
C GLU A 86 3.55 -37.21 3.69
N TYR A 87 3.37 -35.97 3.24
CA TYR A 87 4.40 -35.15 2.60
C TYR A 87 4.71 -33.86 3.39
N ALA A 88 4.13 -33.72 4.57
CA ALA A 88 4.28 -32.55 5.42
C ALA A 88 5.76 -32.35 5.82
N LEU A 89 6.31 -31.17 5.56
CA LEU A 89 7.72 -30.82 5.87
C LEU A 89 8.78 -31.66 5.14
N THR A 90 8.37 -32.56 4.25
CA THR A 90 9.28 -33.38 3.47
C THR A 90 9.86 -32.55 2.32
N SER A 91 11.13 -32.18 2.44
CA SER A 91 11.87 -31.49 1.38
C SER A 91 12.02 -32.39 0.14
N SER A 92 11.89 -31.80 -1.04
CA SER A 92 12.07 -32.56 -2.29
C SER A 92 13.51 -33.07 -2.43
N PRO A 93 13.73 -34.29 -2.95
CA PRO A 93 15.08 -34.86 -3.14
C PRO A 93 15.87 -34.18 -4.27
N HIS A 94 15.20 -33.45 -5.17
CA HIS A 94 15.85 -32.84 -6.33
C HIS A 94 16.64 -31.57 -5.95
N PRO A 95 17.95 -31.51 -6.24
CA PRO A 95 18.81 -30.38 -5.86
C PRO A 95 18.44 -29.08 -6.58
N VAL A 96 17.79 -29.16 -7.74
CA VAL A 96 17.29 -27.98 -8.49
C VAL A 96 16.26 -27.19 -7.68
N VAL A 97 15.40 -27.87 -6.92
CA VAL A 97 14.35 -27.21 -6.12
C VAL A 97 14.98 -26.46 -4.95
N ARG A 98 16.02 -27.04 -4.33
CA ARG A 98 16.78 -26.37 -3.27
C ARG A 98 17.53 -25.13 -3.77
N ARG A 99 18.10 -25.19 -4.99
CA ARG A 99 18.74 -24.04 -5.62
C ARG A 99 17.74 -22.95 -6.02
N ALA A 100 16.61 -23.33 -6.60
CA ALA A 100 15.54 -22.41 -6.95
C ALA A 100 15.00 -21.69 -5.71
N PHE A 101 14.81 -22.43 -4.62
CA PHE A 101 14.47 -21.89 -3.31
C PHE A 101 15.50 -20.86 -2.83
N ALA A 102 16.78 -21.21 -2.82
CA ALA A 102 17.84 -20.28 -2.39
C ALA A 102 17.87 -19.00 -3.23
N CYS A 103 17.78 -19.12 -4.56
CA CYS A 103 17.75 -17.98 -5.47
C CYS A 103 16.52 -17.09 -5.24
N HIS A 104 15.34 -17.70 -5.11
CA HIS A 104 14.10 -16.97 -4.85
C HIS A 104 14.15 -16.25 -3.50
N THR A 105 14.53 -16.93 -2.43
CA THR A 105 14.66 -16.31 -1.11
C THR A 105 15.65 -15.16 -1.16
N PHE A 106 16.83 -15.36 -1.75
CA PHE A 106 17.83 -14.31 -1.88
C PHE A 106 17.31 -13.10 -2.68
N HIS A 107 16.64 -13.32 -3.81
CA HIS A 107 16.08 -12.26 -4.64
C HIS A 107 15.11 -11.37 -3.86
N TYR A 108 14.15 -11.96 -3.16
CA TYR A 108 13.16 -11.18 -2.39
C TYR A 108 13.73 -10.61 -1.09
N MET A 109 14.69 -11.28 -0.45
CA MET A 109 15.40 -10.72 0.71
C MET A 109 16.19 -9.47 0.34
N LYS A 110 16.91 -9.48 -0.80
CA LYS A 110 17.55 -8.26 -1.33
C LYS A 110 16.51 -7.14 -1.51
N ARG A 111 15.37 -7.45 -2.14
CA ARG A 111 14.31 -6.48 -2.44
C ARG A 111 13.68 -5.89 -1.17
N LEU A 112 13.56 -6.67 -0.09
CA LEU A 112 13.13 -6.19 1.22
C LEU A 112 14.15 -5.21 1.82
N ILE A 113 15.44 -5.56 1.80
CA ILE A 113 16.51 -4.70 2.30
C ILE A 113 16.54 -3.38 1.51
N GLU A 114 16.47 -3.44 0.18
CA GLU A 114 16.41 -2.26 -0.68
C GLU A 114 15.20 -1.37 -0.36
N THR A 115 14.03 -1.98 -0.09
CA THR A 115 12.80 -1.27 0.31
C THR A 115 12.95 -0.55 1.65
N ILE A 116 13.66 -1.12 2.62
CA ILE A 116 13.82 -0.56 3.97
C ILE A 116 14.89 0.56 3.98
N PHE A 117 16.01 0.33 3.31
CA PHE A 117 17.20 1.19 3.47
C PHE A 117 17.46 2.14 2.29
N VAL A 118 17.07 1.77 1.07
CA VAL A 118 17.42 2.52 -0.14
C VAL A 118 16.22 3.31 -0.67
N HIS A 119 15.02 2.72 -0.63
CA HIS A 119 13.83 3.37 -1.14
C HIS A 119 13.39 4.54 -0.27
N ARG A 120 13.40 5.74 -0.86
CA ARG A 120 12.72 6.92 -0.33
C ARG A 120 11.42 7.13 -1.08
N PHE A 121 10.29 6.92 -0.42
CA PHE A 121 8.97 7.15 -1.02
C PHE A 121 8.61 8.63 -0.94
N SER A 122 8.45 9.29 -2.09
CA SER A 122 8.16 10.73 -2.16
C SER A 122 6.72 11.08 -1.75
N HIS A 123 5.77 10.17 -1.95
CA HIS A 123 4.43 10.29 -1.35
C HIS A 123 4.39 9.40 -0.11
N GLY A 124 3.94 9.95 1.02
CA GLY A 124 3.96 9.24 2.30
C GLY A 124 2.92 8.11 2.38
N THR A 125 1.81 8.23 1.65
CA THR A 125 0.62 7.40 1.89
C THR A 125 -0.18 7.03 0.63
N LEU A 126 -0.84 5.88 0.70
CA LEU A 126 -1.83 5.37 -0.23
C LEU A 126 -3.19 5.29 0.50
N PRO A 127 -4.24 5.97 0.03
CA PRO A 127 -5.58 5.87 0.62
C PRO A 127 -6.15 4.45 0.49
N LEU A 128 -6.76 3.91 1.55
CA LEU A 128 -7.37 2.57 1.52
C LEU A 128 -8.45 2.43 0.44
N GLY A 129 -9.21 3.51 0.19
CA GLY A 129 -10.22 3.53 -0.87
C GLY A 129 -9.66 3.34 -2.28
N THR A 130 -8.36 3.56 -2.49
CA THR A 130 -7.69 3.26 -3.77
C THR A 130 -7.43 1.77 -3.91
N ILE A 131 -6.96 1.11 -2.85
CA ILE A 131 -6.75 -0.35 -2.85
C ILE A 131 -8.07 -1.08 -3.10
N VAL A 132 -9.14 -0.69 -2.41
CA VAL A 132 -10.48 -1.27 -2.61
C VAL A 132 -10.95 -1.13 -4.07
N ARG A 133 -10.76 0.06 -4.67
CA ARG A 133 -11.11 0.29 -6.09
C ARG A 133 -10.31 -0.59 -7.03
N MET A 134 -9.00 -0.75 -6.81
CA MET A 134 -8.16 -1.62 -7.62
C MET A 134 -8.59 -3.08 -7.50
N THR A 135 -8.92 -3.55 -6.30
CA THR A 135 -9.44 -4.91 -6.08
C THR A 135 -10.77 -5.16 -6.78
N ILE A 136 -11.71 -4.20 -6.70
CA ILE A 136 -13.00 -4.30 -7.40
C ILE A 136 -12.78 -4.35 -8.91
N TRP A 137 -11.93 -3.47 -9.44
CA TRP A 137 -11.60 -3.42 -10.85
C TRP A 137 -10.95 -4.72 -11.34
N ALA A 138 -9.96 -5.25 -10.60
CA ALA A 138 -9.27 -6.50 -10.94
C ALA A 138 -10.23 -7.69 -10.97
N LYS A 139 -11.15 -7.79 -9.99
CA LYS A 139 -12.21 -8.81 -9.97
C LYS A 139 -13.16 -8.66 -11.16
N GLY A 140 -13.53 -7.44 -11.52
CA GLY A 140 -14.38 -7.16 -12.68
C GLY A 140 -13.72 -7.60 -13.98
N LYS A 141 -12.45 -7.26 -14.18
CA LYS A 141 -11.64 -7.68 -15.33
C LYS A 141 -11.50 -9.20 -15.43
N HIS A 142 -11.17 -9.86 -14.32
CA HIS A 142 -11.07 -11.31 -14.28
C HIS A 142 -12.39 -11.98 -14.69
N ARG A 143 -13.53 -11.50 -14.16
CA ARG A 143 -14.87 -12.00 -14.55
C ARG A 143 -15.16 -11.78 -16.04
N ALA A 144 -14.75 -10.66 -16.62
CA ALA A 144 -14.91 -10.41 -18.04
C ALA A 144 -14.12 -11.42 -18.88
N TYR A 145 -12.86 -11.68 -18.51
CA TYR A 145 -12.03 -12.67 -19.19
C TYR A 145 -12.58 -14.10 -19.10
N SER A 146 -13.11 -14.50 -17.94
CA SER A 146 -13.76 -15.81 -17.80
C SER A 146 -14.99 -15.98 -18.70
N ARG A 147 -15.63 -14.88 -19.13
CA ARG A 147 -16.77 -14.92 -20.05
C ARG A 147 -16.35 -14.90 -21.52
N GLU A 148 -15.29 -14.16 -21.84
CA GLU A 148 -14.83 -13.92 -23.21
C GLU A 148 -14.02 -15.11 -23.75
N PHE A 149 -13.21 -15.75 -22.91
CA PHE A 149 -12.34 -16.86 -23.33
C PHE A 149 -12.96 -18.22 -22.96
N LYS A 150 -13.34 -18.99 -23.99
CA LYS A 150 -13.96 -20.32 -23.84
C LYS A 150 -13.06 -21.35 -23.13
N HIS A 151 -11.74 -21.20 -23.23
CA HIS A 151 -10.73 -22.05 -22.58
C HIS A 151 -10.00 -21.32 -21.44
N TYR A 152 -10.70 -20.49 -20.67
CA TYR A 152 -10.08 -19.83 -19.53
C TYR A 152 -9.90 -20.81 -18.34
N PRO A 153 -8.70 -20.95 -17.77
CA PRO A 153 -8.45 -21.90 -16.69
C PRO A 153 -9.18 -21.49 -15.40
N SER A 154 -9.92 -22.44 -14.82
CA SER A 154 -10.74 -22.24 -13.61
C SER A 154 -9.93 -21.96 -12.34
N LEU A 155 -8.65 -22.35 -12.32
CA LEU A 155 -7.76 -22.15 -11.17
C LEU A 155 -7.10 -20.76 -11.11
N ARG A 156 -7.26 -19.92 -12.15
CA ARG A 156 -6.73 -18.55 -12.11
C ARG A 156 -7.59 -17.67 -11.23
N MET A 157 -6.95 -16.83 -10.42
CA MET A 157 -7.61 -15.82 -9.59
C MET A 157 -7.30 -14.41 -10.11
N ALA A 158 -8.09 -13.43 -9.69
CA ALA A 158 -7.77 -12.02 -9.90
C ALA A 158 -6.54 -11.65 -9.07
N ILE A 159 -5.60 -10.90 -9.65
CA ILE A 159 -4.45 -10.32 -8.94
C ILE A 159 -4.99 -9.29 -7.96
N ILE A 160 -4.80 -9.52 -6.67
CA ILE A 160 -5.28 -8.64 -5.62
C ILE A 160 -4.06 -7.90 -5.07
N PRO A 161 -4.03 -6.56 -5.13
CA PRO A 161 -2.95 -5.78 -4.54
C PRO A 161 -2.69 -6.24 -3.10
N LEU A 162 -1.42 -6.44 -2.74
CA LEU A 162 -0.92 -6.90 -1.43
C LEU A 162 -1.03 -8.39 -1.13
N ILE A 163 -1.72 -9.20 -1.94
CA ILE A 163 -1.95 -10.62 -1.63
C ILE A 163 -1.30 -11.53 -2.66
N LEU A 164 -1.35 -11.18 -3.96
CA LEU A 164 -0.69 -11.91 -5.05
C LEU A 164 -0.88 -11.18 -6.39
#